data_AF-A0A2N0NNG8-F1
#
_entry.id   AF-A0A2N0NNG8-F1
#
_cell.length_a   1.000
_cell.length_b   1.000
_cell.length_c   1.000
_cell.angle_alpha   90.00
_cell.angle_beta   90.00
_cell.angle_gamma   90.00
#
_symmetry.space_group_name_H-M   'P 1'
#
loop_
_entity.id
_entity.type
_entity.pdbx_description
1 polymer ?
#
loop_
_entity_poly.entity_id
_entity_poly.type
_entity_poly.pdbx_seq_one_letter_code
_entity_poly.pdbx_strand_id
1 'polypeptide(L)'
;MSDFSGYSTEESLEFNPWKNEVSPAHQNNEDEELEESNPAIYLAQAEVYSREKVNPDLHLGPLDYHQQNQFQQLLSDYADICAKSQTEIGKTNVIKHKIITKDAAPISQPPYRCNPKYREFLQGEITRMESQGLIRKSASPWASPVVIV
;
A
#
# COMPACT_ATOMS: atom_id res chain seq x y z
N MET A 1 2.04 -24.61 55.61
CA MET A 1 1.64 -25.63 54.60
C MET A 1 0.82 -24.96 53.53
N SER A 2 1.41 -24.72 52.36
CA SER A 2 0.86 -24.93 51.01
C SER A 2 1.61 -24.04 50.02
N ASP A 3 2.58 -24.64 49.35
CA ASP A 3 3.32 -24.07 48.23
C ASP A 3 2.40 -24.02 46.99
N PHE A 4 2.29 -22.86 46.36
CA PHE A 4 1.55 -22.67 45.11
C PHE A 4 2.52 -22.85 43.93
N SER A 5 2.74 -24.09 43.50
CA SER A 5 3.53 -24.40 42.30
C SER A 5 2.66 -24.28 41.05
N GLY A 6 2.57 -23.07 40.50
CA GLY A 6 1.90 -22.80 39.23
C GLY A 6 2.82 -22.99 38.01
N TYR A 7 3.58 -24.08 37.94
CA TYR A 7 4.33 -24.41 36.73
C TYR A 7 3.45 -25.22 35.77
N SER A 8 3.28 -24.71 34.56
CA SER A 8 2.74 -25.45 33.43
C SER A 8 3.69 -26.62 33.13
N THR A 9 3.20 -27.85 33.26
CA THR A 9 3.96 -29.06 32.94
C THR A 9 4.22 -29.14 31.45
N GLU A 10 5.41 -29.61 31.05
CA GLU A 10 5.83 -29.80 29.65
C GLU A 10 4.84 -30.66 28.83
N GLU A 11 4.05 -31.49 29.51
CA GLU A 11 2.95 -32.29 28.94
C GLU A 11 1.84 -31.45 28.28
N SER A 12 1.71 -30.18 28.68
CA SER A 12 0.72 -29.23 28.12
C SER A 12 1.08 -28.75 26.71
N LEU A 13 2.33 -28.94 26.27
CA LEU A 13 2.82 -28.52 24.95
C LEU A 13 2.71 -29.61 23.88
N GLU A 14 2.35 -30.84 24.27
CA GLU A 14 2.24 -31.96 23.33
C GLU A 14 0.86 -32.06 22.64
N PHE A 15 -0.15 -31.36 23.14
CA PHE A 15 -1.48 -31.38 22.54
C PHE A 15 -1.59 -30.37 21.39
N ASN A 16 -1.24 -30.81 20.18
CA ASN A 16 -1.62 -30.11 18.96
C ASN A 16 -2.93 -30.71 18.40
N PRO A 17 -4.09 -30.05 18.59
CA PRO A 17 -5.38 -30.55 18.13
C PRO A 17 -5.48 -30.68 16.59
N TRP A 18 -4.54 -30.08 15.84
CA TRP A 18 -4.51 -30.07 14.38
C TRP A 18 -3.57 -31.14 13.79
N LYS A 19 -2.98 -32.02 14.62
CA LYS A 19 -1.98 -33.01 14.16
C LYS A 19 -2.53 -34.02 13.14
N ASN A 20 -3.84 -34.20 13.10
CA ASN A 20 -4.53 -35.14 12.21
C ASN A 20 -5.39 -34.45 11.14
N GLU A 21 -5.34 -33.12 11.07
CA GLU A 21 -6.07 -32.32 10.07
C GLU A 21 -5.21 -32.26 8.80
N VAL A 22 -5.53 -33.12 7.84
CA VAL A 22 -4.89 -33.10 6.52
C VAL A 22 -5.63 -32.07 5.67
N SER A 23 -4.91 -31.06 5.15
CA SER A 23 -5.50 -30.12 4.21
C SER A 23 -6.16 -30.88 3.05
N PRO A 24 -7.37 -30.48 2.61
CA PRO A 24 -8.01 -31.13 1.47
C PRO A 24 -7.04 -31.19 0.30
N ALA A 25 -6.96 -32.33 -0.37
CA ALA A 25 -6.17 -32.44 -1.59
C ALA A 25 -6.65 -31.35 -2.56
N HIS A 26 -5.72 -30.53 -3.06
CA HIS A 26 -6.02 -29.60 -4.15
C HIS A 26 -6.55 -30.42 -5.32
N GLN A 27 -7.87 -30.42 -5.48
CA GLN A 27 -8.49 -30.81 -6.72
C GLN A 27 -8.15 -29.69 -7.69
N ASN A 28 -7.36 -30.00 -8.72
CA ASN A 28 -7.21 -29.16 -9.90
C ASN A 28 -8.55 -29.18 -10.63
N ASN A 29 -9.57 -28.56 -10.04
CA ASN A 29 -10.71 -28.13 -10.80
C ASN A 29 -10.25 -26.80 -11.40
N GLU A 30 -10.15 -26.75 -12.74
CA GLU A 30 -9.98 -25.52 -13.51
C GLU A 30 -11.26 -24.67 -13.43
N ASP A 31 -11.78 -24.51 -12.22
CA ASP A 31 -12.79 -23.52 -11.92
C ASP A 31 -12.02 -22.23 -11.71
N GLU A 32 -11.99 -21.39 -12.75
CA GLU A 32 -11.68 -19.97 -12.63
C GLU A 32 -12.57 -19.42 -11.51
N GLU A 33 -12.06 -19.43 -10.28
CA GLU A 33 -12.52 -18.54 -9.23
C GLU A 33 -12.36 -17.14 -9.80
N LEU A 34 -13.47 -16.60 -10.31
CA LEU A 34 -13.62 -15.21 -10.66
C LEU A 34 -13.13 -14.43 -9.44
N GLU A 35 -11.88 -13.94 -9.50
CA GLU A 35 -11.33 -12.99 -8.55
C GLU A 35 -12.34 -11.85 -8.51
N GLU A 36 -13.23 -11.89 -7.50
CA GLU A 36 -14.21 -10.85 -7.24
C GLU A 36 -13.44 -9.55 -7.28
N SER A 37 -13.70 -8.80 -8.36
CA SER A 37 -12.94 -7.66 -8.83
C SER A 37 -12.42 -6.87 -7.65
N ASN A 38 -11.13 -7.06 -7.34
CA ASN A 38 -10.48 -6.25 -6.33
C ASN A 38 -10.69 -4.81 -6.82
N PRO A 39 -11.44 -3.97 -6.08
CA PRO A 39 -11.81 -2.65 -6.57
C PRO A 39 -10.58 -1.82 -6.90
N ALA A 40 -9.44 -2.09 -6.27
CA ALA A 40 -8.16 -1.46 -6.59
C ALA A 40 -7.65 -1.80 -8.00
N ILE A 41 -7.87 -3.02 -8.50
CA ILE A 41 -7.46 -3.43 -9.86
C ILE A 41 -8.32 -2.71 -10.90
N TYR A 42 -9.63 -2.62 -10.68
CA TYR A 42 -10.54 -1.89 -11.58
C TYR A 42 -10.20 -0.38 -11.61
N LEU A 43 -9.95 0.24 -10.46
CA LEU A 43 -9.57 1.66 -10.36
C LEU A 43 -8.23 1.94 -11.06
N ALA A 44 -7.24 1.07 -10.86
CA ALA A 44 -5.94 1.20 -11.52
C ALA A 44 -6.03 1.02 -13.04
N GLN A 45 -6.84 0.08 -13.52
CA GLN A 45 -7.08 -0.10 -14.95
C GLN A 45 -7.83 1.11 -15.55
N ALA A 46 -8.85 1.61 -14.86
CA ALA A 46 -9.61 2.80 -15.30
C ALA A 46 -8.73 4.07 -15.40
N GLU A 47 -7.79 4.26 -14.46
CA GLU A 47 -6.81 5.35 -14.52
C GLU A 47 -5.89 5.25 -15.74
N VAL A 48 -5.43 4.04 -16.10
CA VAL A 48 -4.51 3.83 -17.23
C VAL A 48 -5.18 4.07 -18.59
N TYR A 49 -6.47 3.74 -18.73
CA TYR A 49 -7.24 3.99 -19.96
C TYR A 49 -7.62 5.47 -20.15
N SER A 50 -7.63 6.27 -19.09
CA SER A 50 -8.08 7.67 -19.11
C SER A 50 -6.96 8.68 -19.40
N ARG A 51 -6.12 8.39 -20.41
CA ARG A 51 -5.10 9.31 -20.93
C ARG A 51 -5.62 10.29 -21.99
N GLU A 52 -6.92 10.57 -21.99
CA GLU A 52 -7.50 11.71 -22.71
C GLU A 52 -7.79 12.84 -21.72
N LYS A 53 -7.83 14.09 -22.19
CA LYS A 53 -8.13 15.26 -21.34
C LYS A 53 -9.48 15.08 -20.65
N VAL A 54 -9.48 14.55 -19.44
CA VAL A 54 -10.70 14.30 -18.67
C VAL A 54 -11.17 15.65 -18.14
N ASN A 55 -12.36 16.10 -18.56
CA ASN A 55 -13.21 16.86 -17.65
C ASN A 55 -13.59 15.85 -16.58
N PRO A 56 -12.99 15.87 -15.38
CA PRO A 56 -13.24 14.83 -14.39
C PRO A 56 -14.75 14.78 -14.18
N ASP A 57 -15.34 13.61 -14.37
CA ASP A 57 -16.71 13.34 -13.95
C ASP A 57 -16.71 13.39 -12.43
N LEU A 58 -16.72 14.61 -11.93
CA LEU A 58 -16.72 14.91 -10.53
C LEU A 58 -18.10 14.46 -10.08
N HIS A 59 -18.16 13.45 -9.21
CA HIS A 59 -19.36 13.01 -8.51
C HIS A 59 -19.82 14.09 -7.52
N LEU A 60 -20.02 15.30 -8.04
CA LEU A 60 -20.70 16.39 -7.39
C LEU A 60 -22.13 15.90 -7.27
N GLY A 61 -22.73 16.01 -6.09
CA GLY A 61 -24.13 15.71 -5.89
C GLY A 61 -25.04 16.54 -6.83
N PRO A 62 -26.35 16.61 -6.58
CA PRO A 62 -27.24 17.41 -7.43
C PRO A 62 -26.85 18.90 -7.36
N LEU A 63 -26.05 19.34 -8.33
CA LEU A 63 -25.67 20.73 -8.55
C LEU A 63 -26.42 21.25 -9.77
N ASP A 64 -26.93 22.47 -9.68
CA ASP A 64 -27.44 23.18 -10.84
C ASP A 64 -26.29 23.58 -11.80
N TYR A 65 -26.64 23.97 -13.01
CA TYR A 65 -25.67 24.36 -14.05
C TYR A 65 -24.77 25.53 -13.61
N HIS A 66 -25.31 26.49 -12.87
CA HIS A 66 -24.56 27.65 -12.40
C HIS A 66 -23.52 27.25 -11.34
N GLN A 67 -23.91 26.38 -10.41
CA GLN A 67 -23.03 25.82 -9.38
C GLN A 67 -21.91 24.96 -9.99
N GLN A 68 -22.21 24.17 -11.02
CA GLN A 68 -21.18 23.41 -11.75
C GLN A 68 -20.13 24.32 -12.39
N ASN A 69 -20.57 25.40 -13.06
CA ASN A 69 -19.66 26.38 -13.66
C ASN A 69 -18.81 27.09 -12.60
N GLN A 70 -19.40 27.52 -11.49
CA GLN A 70 -18.66 28.13 -10.39
C GLN A 70 -17.61 27.18 -9.81
N PHE A 71 -17.95 25.90 -9.67
CA PHE A 71 -17.03 24.89 -9.17
C PHE A 71 -15.88 24.61 -10.13
N GLN A 72 -16.15 24.50 -11.44
CA GLN A 72 -15.10 24.34 -12.45
C GLN A 72 -14.16 25.55 -12.50
N GLN A 73 -14.71 26.76 -12.35
CA GLN A 73 -13.92 27.97 -12.27
C GLN A 73 -13.03 27.96 -11.03
N LEU A 74 -13.56 27.57 -9.87
CA LEU A 74 -12.78 27.43 -8.64
C LEU A 74 -11.62 26.43 -8.80
N LEU A 75 -11.87 25.26 -9.36
CA LEU A 75 -10.81 24.27 -9.62
C LEU A 75 -9.74 24.80 -10.59
N SER A 76 -10.15 25.63 -11.56
CA SER A 76 -9.22 26.24 -12.52
C SER A 76 -8.39 27.34 -11.87
N ASP A 77 -9.01 28.19 -11.05
CA ASP A 77 -8.36 29.29 -10.33
C ASP A 77 -7.32 28.78 -9.31
N TYR A 78 -7.58 27.61 -8.72
CA TYR A 78 -6.73 26.98 -7.69
C TYR A 78 -6.04 25.70 -8.19
N ALA A 79 -5.86 25.56 -9.51
CA ALA A 79 -5.25 24.38 -10.12
C ALA A 79 -3.79 24.14 -9.69
N ASP A 80 -3.12 25.17 -9.15
CA ASP A 80 -1.75 25.14 -8.65
C ASP A 80 -1.63 24.52 -7.25
N ILE A 81 -2.68 24.63 -6.43
CA ILE A 81 -2.73 24.04 -5.08
C ILE A 81 -3.38 22.66 -5.05
N CYS A 82 -4.22 22.33 -6.03
CA CYS A 82 -4.87 21.03 -6.14
C CYS A 82 -3.89 19.98 -6.70
N ALA A 83 -3.66 18.89 -5.95
CA ALA A 83 -2.94 17.74 -6.46
C ALA A 83 -3.77 17.02 -7.53
N LYS A 84 -3.18 16.77 -8.70
CA LYS A 84 -3.85 16.10 -9.83
C LYS A 84 -3.97 14.59 -9.66
N SER A 85 -3.09 14.00 -8.83
CA SER A 85 -3.13 12.60 -8.45
C SER A 85 -2.49 12.42 -7.08
N GLN A 86 -2.66 11.23 -6.49
CA GLN A 86 -2.03 10.85 -5.22
C GLN A 86 -0.49 10.90 -5.27
N THR A 87 0.09 10.87 -6.47
CA THR A 87 1.55 10.86 -6.68
C THR A 87 2.10 12.20 -7.18
N GLU A 88 1.25 13.09 -7.69
CA GLU A 88 1.60 14.45 -8.11
C GLU A 88 1.46 15.44 -6.95
N ILE A 89 2.13 15.13 -5.84
CA ILE A 89 2.17 16.01 -4.67
C ILE A 89 3.34 16.99 -4.85
N GLY A 90 3.07 18.28 -4.62
CA GLY A 90 4.10 19.33 -4.65
C GLY A 90 5.16 19.16 -3.56
N LYS A 91 6.30 19.84 -3.72
CA LYS A 91 7.39 19.88 -2.72
C LYS A 91 7.66 21.32 -2.27
N THR A 92 8.06 21.47 -1.02
CA THR A 92 8.51 22.76 -0.47
C THR A 92 9.99 22.71 -0.13
N ASN A 93 10.70 23.81 -0.36
CA ASN A 93 12.08 24.03 0.04
C ASN A 93 12.21 24.88 1.32
N VAL A 94 11.09 25.30 1.92
CA VAL A 94 11.05 26.21 3.07
C VAL A 94 11.67 25.56 4.31
N ILE A 95 11.38 24.28 4.57
CA ILE A 95 11.92 23.52 5.71
C ILE A 95 12.33 22.12 5.25
N LYS A 96 13.45 21.63 5.77
CA LYS A 96 13.82 20.21 5.70
C LYS A 96 13.61 19.60 7.07
N HIS A 97 12.75 18.58 7.16
CA HIS A 97 12.51 17.87 8.41
C HIS A 97 13.73 17.05 8.82
N LYS A 98 14.16 17.18 10.08
CA LYS A 98 15.25 16.39 10.68
C LYS A 98 14.66 15.47 11.74
N ILE A 99 14.82 14.16 11.53
CA ILE A 99 14.44 13.14 12.52
C ILE A 99 15.61 12.99 13.51
N ILE A 100 15.32 13.11 14.81
CA ILE A 100 16.32 12.99 15.88
C ILE A 100 16.24 11.58 16.47
N THR A 101 17.24 10.75 16.19
CA THR A 101 17.30 9.34 16.64
C THR A 101 17.92 9.14 18.02
N LYS A 102 18.45 10.21 18.65
CA LYS A 102 19.18 10.16 19.93
C LYS A 102 20.27 9.08 19.91
N ASP A 103 20.27 8.15 20.87
CA ASP A 103 21.26 7.08 21.02
C ASP A 103 20.87 5.77 20.33
N ALA A 104 19.84 5.77 19.47
CA ALA A 104 19.40 4.58 18.76
C ALA A 104 20.42 4.15 17.70
N ALA A 105 20.91 2.90 17.83
CA ALA A 105 21.78 2.28 16.83
C ALA A 105 20.98 1.87 15.57
N PRO A 106 21.60 1.86 14.37
CA PRO A 106 20.95 1.44 13.14
C PRO A 106 20.42 0.00 13.19
N ILE A 107 19.21 -0.19 12.68
CA ILE A 107 18.58 -1.49 12.50
C ILE A 107 18.41 -1.75 11.00
N SER A 108 18.95 -2.87 10.52
CA SER A 108 18.82 -3.33 9.14
C SER A 108 18.18 -4.71 9.10
N GLN A 109 16.97 -4.77 8.57
CA GLN A 109 16.21 -6.01 8.40
C GLN A 109 16.26 -6.47 6.93
N PRO A 110 16.37 -7.79 6.67
CA PRO A 110 16.34 -8.31 5.32
C PRO A 110 14.95 -8.15 4.68
N PRO A 111 14.86 -7.94 3.36
CA PRO A 111 13.58 -7.96 2.64
C PRO A 111 12.85 -9.30 2.78
N TYR A 112 11.51 -9.26 2.81
CA TYR A 112 10.71 -10.49 2.81
C TYR A 112 10.81 -11.24 1.49
N ARG A 113 10.62 -12.56 1.54
CA ARG A 113 10.48 -13.39 0.34
C ARG A 113 9.18 -13.00 -0.37
N CYS A 114 9.28 -12.82 -1.68
CA CYS A 114 8.20 -12.32 -2.51
C CYS A 114 8.04 -13.21 -3.75
N ASN A 115 6.79 -13.55 -4.12
CA ASN A 115 6.49 -14.26 -5.36
C ASN A 115 6.92 -13.39 -6.58
N PRO A 116 7.44 -13.98 -7.68
CA PRO A 116 7.66 -13.29 -8.95
C PRO A 116 6.67 -12.17 -9.32
N LYS A 117 5.35 -12.45 -9.32
CA LYS A 117 4.32 -11.45 -9.69
C LYS A 117 4.39 -10.18 -8.84
N TYR A 118 4.55 -10.35 -7.53
CA TYR A 118 4.65 -9.24 -6.58
C TYR A 118 5.99 -8.51 -6.65
N ARG A 119 7.07 -9.22 -7.00
CA ARG A 119 8.39 -8.60 -7.24
C ARG A 119 8.35 -7.66 -8.45
N GLU A 120 7.68 -8.08 -9.52
CA GLU A 120 7.49 -7.26 -10.72
C GLU A 120 6.66 -6.01 -10.40
N PHE A 121 5.56 -6.16 -9.67
CA PHE A 121 4.76 -5.04 -9.18
C PHE A 121 5.60 -4.04 -8.37
N LEU A 122 6.37 -4.53 -7.37
CA LEU A 122 7.24 -3.69 -6.55
C LEU A 122 8.28 -2.95 -7.38
N GLN A 123 8.89 -3.62 -8.37
CA GLN A 123 9.89 -3.00 -9.23
C GLN A 123 9.28 -1.88 -10.09
N GLY A 124 8.06 -2.08 -10.60
CA GLY A 124 7.31 -1.05 -11.31
C GLY A 124 7.06 0.17 -10.42
N GLU A 125 6.63 -0.07 -9.18
CA GLU A 125 6.31 1.00 -8.23
C GLU A 125 7.55 1.79 -7.79
N ILE A 126 8.67 1.11 -7.53
CA ILE A 126 9.97 1.74 -7.24
C ILE A 126 10.39 2.63 -8.42
N THR A 127 10.28 2.13 -9.65
CA THR A 127 10.66 2.87 -10.86
C THR A 127 9.79 4.11 -11.03
N ARG A 128 8.47 3.98 -10.82
CA ARG A 128 7.52 5.10 -10.85
C ARG A 128 7.90 6.17 -9.84
N MET A 129 8.04 5.81 -8.56
CA MET A 129 8.37 6.76 -7.49
C MET A 129 9.76 7.40 -7.67
N GLU A 130 10.76 6.65 -8.18
CA GLU A 130 12.10 7.18 -8.48
C GLU A 130 12.02 8.21 -9.61
N SER A 131 11.27 7.94 -10.69
CA SER A 131 11.07 8.87 -11.81
C SER A 131 10.34 10.16 -11.41
N GLN A 132 9.42 10.07 -10.45
CA GLN A 132 8.71 11.22 -9.88
C GLN A 132 9.57 11.99 -8.86
N GLY A 133 10.72 11.45 -8.47
CA GLY A 133 11.62 12.05 -7.48
C GLY A 133 11.10 11.97 -6.04
N LEU A 134 10.14 11.08 -5.75
CA LEU A 134 9.62 10.82 -4.41
C LEU A 134 10.62 10.04 -3.56
N ILE A 135 11.36 9.12 -4.19
CA ILE A 135 12.42 8.32 -3.56
C ILE A 135 13.74 8.49 -4.32
N ARG A 136 14.83 8.03 -3.68
CA ARG A 136 16.16 7.97 -4.29
C ARG A 136 16.93 6.77 -3.76
N LYS A 137 17.88 6.27 -4.54
CA LYS A 137 18.84 5.26 -4.08
C LYS A 137 19.68 5.81 -2.92
N SER A 138 19.98 4.95 -1.95
CA SER A 138 20.83 5.28 -0.81
C SER A 138 21.56 4.02 -0.31
N ALA A 139 22.71 4.23 0.32
CA ALA A 139 23.43 3.19 1.07
C ALA A 139 23.25 3.49 2.57
N SER A 140 22.12 3.05 3.12
CA SER A 140 21.72 3.34 4.51
C SER A 140 22.09 2.17 5.44
N PRO A 141 22.60 2.42 6.66
CA PRO A 141 22.73 1.39 7.69
C PRO A 141 21.36 1.01 8.30
N TRP A 142 20.30 1.76 7.98
CA TRP A 142 18.91 1.49 8.34
C TRP A 142 18.17 0.86 7.16
N ALA A 143 17.47 -0.25 7.40
CA ALA A 143 16.62 -0.89 6.40
C ALA A 143 15.43 -1.59 7.07
N SER A 144 14.24 -1.46 6.47
CA SER A 144 13.01 -2.15 6.88
C SER A 144 12.39 -2.82 5.66
N PRO A 145 11.81 -4.03 5.80
CA PRO A 145 11.23 -4.75 4.68
C PRO A 145 9.93 -4.09 4.19
N VAL A 146 9.66 -4.18 2.89
CA VAL A 146 8.41 -3.69 2.29
C VAL A 146 7.30 -4.73 2.46
N VAL A 147 6.09 -4.25 2.74
CA VAL A 147 4.87 -5.06 2.81
C VAL A 147 3.91 -4.57 1.74
N ILE A 148 3.30 -5.51 1.01
CA ILE A 148 2.23 -5.25 0.04
C ILE A 148 0.91 -5.50 0.78
N VAL A 149 -0.02 -4.56 0.67
CA VAL A 149 -1.33 -4.57 1.35
C VAL A 149 -2.47 -4.63 0.36
#